data_AF-A0AAV7H645-F1
#
_entry.id   AF-A0AAV7H645-F1
#
_cell.length_a   1.000
_cell.length_b   1.000
_cell.length_c   1.000
_cell.angle_alpha   90.00
_cell.angle_beta   90.00
_cell.angle_gamma   90.00
#
_symmetry.space_group_name_H-M   'P 1'
#
loop_
_entity.id
_entity.type
_entity.pdbx_description
1 polymer ?
#
loop_
_entity_poly.entity_id
_entity_poly.type
_entity_poly.pdbx_seq_one_letter_code
_entity_poly.pdbx_strand_id
1 'polypeptide(L)' 'MRIPPRRGRLLRIFKVHLEEECRAKFETEVHYAGNITCTITYGQITAISDLSVQELFLWFPVRGICVDIPS' A
#
# COMPACT_ATOMS: atom_id res chain seq x y z
N MET A 1 -34.85 6.13 19.20
CA MET A 1 -33.69 6.78 18.57
C MET A 1 -32.76 5.68 18.04
N ARG A 2 -32.85 5.33 16.75
CA ARG A 2 -32.03 4.26 16.14
C ARG A 2 -30.78 4.92 15.55
N ILE A 3 -29.64 4.66 16.16
CA ILE A 3 -28.32 5.09 15.66
C ILE A 3 -28.15 4.44 14.27
N PRO A 4 -27.99 5.21 13.18
CA PRO A 4 -27.73 4.62 11.88
C PRO A 4 -26.42 3.83 11.95
N PRO A 5 -26.33 2.62 11.37
CA PRO A 5 -25.05 1.92 11.30
C PRO A 5 -24.09 2.83 10.55
N ARG A 6 -22.93 3.14 11.16
CA ARG A 6 -21.86 3.87 10.47
C ARG A 6 -21.61 3.14 9.16
N ARG A 7 -21.93 3.78 8.03
CA ARG A 7 -21.71 3.25 6.67
C ARG A 7 -20.34 2.56 6.69
N GLY A 8 -20.35 1.23 6.62
CA GLY A 8 -19.13 0.45 6.57
C GLY A 8 -18.28 1.07 5.46
N ARG A 9 -17.08 1.52 5.82
CA ARG A 9 -16.12 2.06 4.87
C ARG A 9 -15.95 0.98 3.81
N LEU A 10 -16.47 1.23 2.61
CA LEU A 10 -16.32 0.31 1.48
C LEU A 10 -14.82 0.34 1.14
N LEU A 11 -14.05 -0.53 1.79
CA LEU A 11 -12.61 -0.69 1.53
C LEU A 11 -12.51 -1.28 0.13
N ARG A 12 -12.33 -0.38 -0.83
CA ARG A 12 -12.22 -0.76 -2.23
C ARG A 12 -10.80 -1.28 -2.43
N ILE A 13 -10.70 -2.58 -2.65
CA ILE A 13 -9.42 -3.25 -2.88
C ILE A 13 -9.05 -3.04 -4.34
N PHE A 14 -7.85 -2.52 -4.56
CA PHE A 14 -7.22 -2.36 -5.85
C PHE A 14 -6.22 -3.48 -6.05
N LYS A 15 -6.11 -3.96 -7.29
CA LYS A 15 -5.10 -4.93 -7.69
C LYS A 15 -4.24 -4.31 -8.76
N VAL A 16 -2.93 -4.39 -8.59
CA VAL A 16 -1.92 -3.91 -9.52
C VAL A 16 -1.20 -5.15 -10.04
N HIS A 17 -1.16 -5.27 -11.36
CA HIS A 17 -0.46 -6.35 -12.05
C HIS A 17 0.76 -5.76 -12.74
N LEU A 18 1.94 -6.22 -12.33
CA LEU A 18 3.21 -5.93 -13.00
C LEU A 18 3.56 -7.16 -13.84
N GLU A 19 4.10 -6.96 -15.05
CA GLU A 19 4.52 -8.06 -15.92
C GLU A 19 5.54 -8.97 -15.22
N GLU A 20 6.43 -8.37 -14.42
CA GLU A 20 7.45 -9.08 -13.63
C GLU A 20 7.61 -8.44 -12.25
N GLU A 21 8.14 -9.21 -11.29
CA GLU A 21 8.57 -8.66 -10.01
C GLU A 21 9.72 -7.66 -10.21
N CYS A 22 9.63 -6.51 -9.55
CA CYS A 22 10.55 -5.40 -9.80
C CYS A 22 11.16 -4.90 -8.50
N ARG A 23 12.45 -4.53 -8.53
CA ARG A 23 13.12 -3.83 -7.43
C ARG A 23 13.40 -2.40 -7.84
N ALA A 24 12.80 -1.45 -7.14
CA ALA A 24 13.08 -0.04 -7.33
C ALA A 24 14.01 0.45 -6.23
N LYS A 25 15.05 1.22 -6.59
CA LYS A 25 15.97 1.83 -5.64
C LYS A 25 15.67 3.32 -5.52
N PHE A 26 15.28 3.73 -4.32
CA PHE A 26 15.14 5.14 -3.94
C PHE A 26 16.23 5.47 -2.93
N GLU A 27 15.89 5.96 -1.74
CA GLU A 27 16.79 5.97 -0.58
C GLU A 27 17.07 4.55 -0.06
N THR A 28 16.04 3.69 -0.11
CA THR A 28 16.09 2.27 0.23
C THR A 28 15.66 1.41 -0.97
N GLU A 29 16.02 0.12 -0.96
CA GLU A 29 15.61 -0.83 -1.99
C GLU A 29 14.18 -1.33 -1.68
N VAL A 30 13.27 -1.18 -2.64
CA VAL A 30 11.87 -1.60 -2.51
C VAL A 30 11.61 -2.72 -3.51
N HIS A 31 11.09 -3.84 -3.04
CA HIS A 31 10.68 -4.98 -3.86
C HIS A 31 9.16 -4.99 -4.03
N TYR A 32 8.75 -5.00 -5.29
CA TYR A 32 7.38 -5.05 -5.78
C TYR A 32 7.11 -6.42 -6.38
N ALA A 33 6.10 -7.12 -5.87
CA ALA A 33 5.63 -8.36 -6.48
C ALA A 33 4.85 -8.11 -7.78
N GLY A 34 4.73 -9.15 -8.60
CA GLY A 34 3.95 -9.12 -9.84
C GLY A 34 2.44 -8.92 -9.63
N ASN A 35 1.90 -9.31 -8.48
CA ASN A 35 0.49 -9.16 -8.14
C ASN A 35 0.34 -8.52 -6.77
N ILE A 36 0.08 -7.22 -6.74
CA ILE A 36 -0.05 -6.44 -5.51
C ILE A 36 -1.51 -6.10 -5.29
N THR A 37 -2.02 -6.32 -4.08
CA THR A 37 -3.33 -5.81 -3.67
C THR A 37 -3.18 -4.74 -2.60
N CYS A 38 -3.97 -3.66 -2.69
CA CYS A 38 -3.91 -2.53 -1.78
C CYS A 38 -5.25 -1.81 -1.64
N THR A 39 -5.38 -0.93 -0.65
CA THR A 39 -6.52 -0.01 -0.50
C THR A 39 -6.03 1.42 -0.73
N ILE A 40 -6.59 2.09 -1.73
CA ILE A 40 -6.24 3.48 -2.06
C ILE A 40 -7.29 4.42 -1.47
N THR A 41 -6.82 5.41 -0.74
CA THR A 41 -7.60 6.52 -0.20
C THR A 41 -6.94 7.85 -0.56
N TYR A 42 -7.66 8.96 -0.43
CA TYR A 42 -7.09 10.28 -0.70
C TYR A 42 -5.88 10.52 0.21
N GLY A 43 -4.69 10.69 -0.38
CA GLY A 43 -3.42 10.91 0.32
C GLY A 43 -2.74 9.68 0.90
N GLN A 44 -3.33 8.48 0.81
CA GLN A 44 -2.76 7.31 1.45
C GLN A 44 -3.12 5.99 0.76
N ILE A 45 -2.15 5.09 0.66
CA ILE A 45 -2.30 3.69 0.28
C ILE A 45 -2.05 2.82 1.52
N THR A 46 -2.96 1.91 1.83
CA THR A 46 -2.89 1.02 2.99
C THR A 46 -3.15 -0.43 2.60
N ALA A 47 -2.91 -1.35 3.53
CA ALA A 47 -3.20 -2.78 3.34
C ALA A 47 -2.54 -3.35 2.07
N ILE A 48 -1.28 -2.99 1.85
CA ILE A 48 -0.49 -3.45 0.70
C ILE A 48 -0.04 -4.88 0.97
N SER A 49 -0.23 -5.75 -0.01
CA SER A 49 0.25 -7.15 0.00
C SER A 49 1.48 -7.26 -0.88
N ASP A 50 2.45 -8.06 -0.43
CA ASP A 50 3.65 -8.40 -1.22
C ASP A 50 4.46 -7.18 -1.70
N LEU A 51 4.60 -6.19 -0.81
CA LEU A 51 5.51 -5.06 -0.94
C LEU A 51 6.46 -5.05 0.26
N SER A 52 7.77 -5.08 -0.01
CA SER A 52 8.79 -5.07 1.04
C SER A 52 9.88 -4.03 0.76
N VAL A 53 10.43 -3.47 1.83
CA VAL A 53 11.54 -2.50 1.78
C VAL A 53 12.74 -3.07 2.49
N GLN A 54 13.92 -2.77 1.98
CA GLN A 54 15.18 -3.16 2.59
C GLN A 54 15.65 -2.07 3.55
N GLU A 55 15.72 -2.40 4.84
CA GLU A 55 16.26 -1.56 5.90
C GLU A 55 17.40 -2.30 6.59
N LEU A 56 18.58 -1.68 6.68
CA LEU A 56 19.74 -2.23 7.39
C LEU A 56 20.00 -3.73 7.08
N PHE A 57 19.86 -4.15 5.82
CA PHE A 57 20.01 -5.54 5.31
C PHE A 57 18.80 -6.48 5.47
N LEU A 58 17.72 -6.09 6.14
CA LEU A 58 16.51 -6.89 6.35
C LEU A 58 15.34 -6.40 5.48
N TRP A 59 14.55 -7.35 4.97
CA TRP A 59 13.33 -7.04 4.21
C TRP A 59 12.14 -6.93 5.17
N PHE A 60 11.53 -5.75 5.23
CA PHE A 60 10.35 -5.48 6.05
C PHE A 60 9.11 -5.23 5.20
N PRO A 61 7.94 -5.76 5.60
CA PRO A 61 6.70 -5.51 4.89
C PRO A 61 6.26 -4.04 5.06
N VAL A 62 5.87 -3.41 3.96
CA VAL A 62 5.41 -2.03 3.96
C VAL A 62 3.96 -1.96 4.45
N ARG A 63 3.72 -1.21 5.53
CA ARG A 63 2.37 -1.09 6.13
C ARG A 63 1.45 -0.12 5.38
N GLY A 64 2.02 0.86 4.68
CA GLY A 64 1.29 1.84 3.88
C GLY A 64 2.21 2.93 3.33
N ILE A 65 1.71 3.65 2.33
CA ILE A 65 2.39 4.76 1.65
C ILE A 65 1.52 6.01 1.85
N CYS A 66 2.05 7.05 2.46
CA CYS A 66 1.38 8.34 2.64
C CYS A 66 2.04 9.38 1.74
N VAL A 67 1.23 10.25 1.14
CA VAL A 67 1.72 11.38 0.34
C VAL A 67 1.42 12.65 1.11
N ASP A 68 2.42 13.51 1.28
CA ASP A 68 2.21 14.85 1.83
C ASP A 68 1.40 15.69 0.83
N ILE A 69 0.15 15.98 1.18
CA ILE A 69 -0.75 16.78 0.35
C ILE A 69 -0.61 18.25 0.79
N PRO A 70 -0.12 19.16 -0.08
CA PRO A 70 -0.11 20.59 0.23
C PRO A 70 -1.54 21.12 0.34
N SER A 71 -1.81 21.90 1.40
CA SER A 71 -3.11 22.52 1.71
C SER A 71 -3.34 23.84 0.97
#